data_AF-E6QUB4-F1
#
_entry.id   AF-E6QUB4-F1
#
_cell.length_a   1.000
_cell.length_b   1.000
_cell.length_c   1.000
_cell.angle_alpha   90.00
_cell.angle_beta   90.00
_cell.angle_gamma   90.00
#
_symmetry.space_group_name_H-M   'P 1'
#
loop_
_entity.id
_entity.type
_entity.pdbx_description
1 polymer ?
#
loop_
_entity_poly.entity_id
_entity_poly.type
_entity_poly.pdbx_seq_one_letter_code
_entity_poly.pdbx_strand_id
1 'polypeptide(L)'
;MFSLINRAREGQGRIVCTGNAAPKHLPLRADLSSRLAWHLVYQLIPLSDVHKREALAQRSQALGFILNPEHIEFLMHHWRRDLSALFNLIDRLDEYSRMEQRPITLPLLREVLAIHQT
;
A
#
# COMPACT_ATOMS: atom_id res chain seq x y z
N MET A 1 -10.49 17.64 16.80
CA MET A 1 -10.20 16.20 16.94
C MET A 1 -10.93 15.56 18.12
N PHE A 2 -10.74 16.02 19.36
CA PHE A 2 -11.41 15.46 20.55
C PHE A 2 -12.95 15.37 20.42
N SER A 3 -13.60 16.46 19.99
CA SER A 3 -15.06 16.48 19.78
C SER A 3 -15.54 15.52 18.71
N LEU A 4 -14.71 15.20 17.70
CA LEU A 4 -15.06 14.22 16.67
C LEU A 4 -15.09 12.81 17.26
N ILE A 5 -14.09 12.45 18.07
CA ILE A 5 -14.02 11.14 18.74
C ILE A 5 -15.21 10.94 19.67
N ASN A 6 -15.60 11.99 20.41
CA ASN A 6 -16.78 11.90 21.27
C ASN A 6 -18.06 11.73 20.46
N ARG A 7 -18.26 12.51 19.39
CA ARG A 7 -19.43 12.37 18.51
C ARG A 7 -19.52 10.99 17.87
N ALA A 8 -18.41 10.45 17.38
CA ALA A 8 -18.38 9.10 16.82
C ALA A 8 -18.74 8.03 17.87
N ARG A 9 -18.28 8.21 19.11
CA ARG A 9 -18.66 7.34 20.24
C ARG A 9 -20.15 7.47 20.59
N GLU A 10 -20.73 8.65 20.48
CA GLU A 10 -22.16 8.93 20.66
C GLU A 10 -23.02 8.42 19.47
N GLY A 11 -22.42 7.66 18.55
CA GLY A 11 -23.11 7.08 17.39
C GLY A 11 -23.23 8.05 16.20
N GLN A 12 -22.71 9.27 16.32
CA GLN A 12 -22.74 10.28 15.25
C GLN A 12 -21.52 10.12 14.34
N GLY A 13 -21.61 9.15 13.43
CA GLY A 13 -20.60 8.88 12.40
C GLY A 13 -19.63 7.76 12.76
N ARG A 14 -18.52 7.71 12.02
CA ARG A 14 -17.45 6.72 12.16
C ARG A 14 -16.10 7.42 12.05
N ILE A 15 -15.11 6.93 12.77
CA ILE A 15 -13.73 7.43 12.72
C ILE A 15 -12.80 6.26 12.51
N VAL A 16 -11.87 6.42 11.57
CA VAL A 16 -10.73 5.55 11.37
C VAL A 16 -9.49 6.39 11.56
N CYS A 17 -8.59 5.94 12.44
CA CYS A 17 -7.32 6.59 12.72
C CYS A 17 -6.19 5.61 12.41
N THR A 18 -5.08 6.13 11.85
CA THR A 18 -3.84 5.38 11.66
C THR A 18 -2.72 6.07 12.44
N GLY A 19 -1.70 5.31 12.82
CA GLY A 19 -0.56 5.81 13.58
C GLY A 19 0.61 4.85 13.51
N ASN A 20 1.80 5.35 13.84
CA ASN A 20 3.03 4.57 13.86
C ASN A 20 3.25 3.78 15.16
N ALA A 21 2.37 3.94 16.15
CA ALA A 21 2.42 3.23 17.41
C ALA A 21 1.01 3.00 17.99
N ALA A 22 0.90 2.08 18.95
CA ALA A 22 -0.33 1.89 19.71
C ALA A 22 -0.75 3.20 20.41
N PRO A 23 -2.07 3.44 20.64
CA PRO A 23 -2.55 4.72 21.16
C PRO A 23 -1.85 5.22 22.42
N LYS A 24 -1.46 4.31 23.33
CA LYS A 24 -0.75 4.62 24.58
C LYS A 24 0.66 5.18 24.38
N HIS A 25 1.28 4.92 23.24
CA HIS A 25 2.65 5.32 22.91
C HIS A 25 2.71 6.48 21.91
N LEU A 26 1.57 6.97 21.44
CA LEU A 26 1.51 8.15 20.58
C LEU A 26 1.80 9.41 21.42
N PRO A 27 2.51 10.42 20.86
CA PRO A 27 2.80 11.69 21.52
C PRO A 27 1.55 12.60 21.53
N LEU A 28 0.49 12.12 22.17
CA LEU A 28 -0.80 12.79 22.28
C LEU A 28 -1.10 13.13 23.75
N ARG A 29 -2.05 14.04 23.96
CA ARG A 29 -2.61 14.26 25.30
C ARG A 29 -3.16 12.94 25.87
N ALA A 30 -2.98 12.72 27.17
CA ALA A 30 -3.36 11.47 27.84
C ALA A 30 -4.86 11.15 27.71
N ASP A 31 -5.72 12.17 27.74
CA ASP A 31 -7.17 12.02 27.57
C ASP A 31 -7.55 11.57 26.15
N LEU A 32 -6.80 12.02 25.13
CA LEU A 32 -7.00 11.58 23.75
C LEU A 32 -6.49 10.15 23.54
N SER A 33 -5.30 9.84 24.07
CA SER A 33 -4.67 8.52 23.99
C SER A 33 -5.55 7.43 24.61
N SER A 34 -6.05 7.68 25.83
CA SER A 34 -6.98 6.76 26.53
C SER A 34 -8.27 6.55 25.76
N ARG A 35 -8.86 7.61 25.17
CA ARG A 35 -10.06 7.50 24.34
C ARG A 35 -9.84 6.70 23.07
N LEU A 36 -8.72 6.87 22.39
CA LEU A 36 -8.36 6.04 21.23
C LEU A 36 -8.20 4.58 21.64
N ALA A 37 -7.61 4.31 22.82
CA ALA A 37 -7.45 2.96 23.35
C ALA A 37 -8.78 2.26 23.72
N TRP A 38 -9.88 3.00 23.88
CA TRP A 38 -11.21 2.43 24.15
C TRP A 38 -11.92 1.89 22.89
N HIS A 39 -11.40 2.19 21.71
CA HIS A 39 -11.99 1.75 20.44
C HIS A 39 -11.40 0.41 19.97
N LEU A 40 -11.65 0.02 18.72
CA LEU A 40 -10.93 -1.10 18.12
C LEU A 40 -9.53 -0.63 17.71
N VAL A 41 -8.51 -1.31 18.23
CA VAL A 41 -7.10 -1.04 17.92
C VAL A 41 -6.51 -2.28 17.28
N TYR A 42 -6.10 -2.16 16.03
CA TYR A 42 -5.44 -3.23 15.28
C TYR A 42 -4.00 -2.83 14.97
N GLN A 43 -3.08 -3.79 15.12
CA GLN A 43 -1.74 -3.65 14.60
C GLN A 43 -1.73 -4.13 13.14
N LEU A 44 -1.30 -3.26 12.23
CA LEU A 44 -1.06 -3.65 10.84
C LEU A 44 0.25 -4.43 10.77
N ILE A 45 0.16 -5.69 10.34
CA ILE A 45 1.31 -6.55 10.11
C ILE A 45 1.73 -6.38 8.65
N PRO A 46 3.01 -6.08 8.36
CA PRO A 46 3.50 -6.01 6.99
C PRO A 46 3.27 -7.33 6.24
N LEU A 47 3.00 -7.23 4.94
CA LEU A 47 2.88 -8.43 4.10
C LEU A 47 4.20 -9.20 4.07
N SER A 48 4.09 -10.53 4.16
CA SER A 48 5.20 -11.44 3.85
C SER A 48 5.57 -11.32 2.38
N ASP A 49 6.76 -11.75 1.99
CA ASP A 49 7.15 -11.73 0.57
C ASP A 49 6.23 -12.63 -0.29
N VAL A 50 5.57 -13.64 0.29
CA VAL A 50 4.52 -14.43 -0.40
C VAL A 50 3.29 -13.56 -0.66
N HIS A 51 2.75 -12.91 0.38
CA HIS A 51 1.57 -12.07 0.23
C HIS A 51 1.83 -10.83 -0.64
N LYS A 52 3.07 -10.33 -0.70
CA LYS A 52 3.43 -9.26 -1.65
C LYS A 52 3.26 -9.72 -3.09
N ARG A 53 3.73 -10.92 -3.45
CA ARG A 53 3.58 -11.46 -4.81
C ARG A 53 2.12 -11.59 -5.21
N GLU A 54 1.30 -12.11 -4.31
CA GLU A 54 -0.15 -12.21 -4.50
C GLU A 54 -0.78 -10.82 -4.69
N ALA A 55 -0.37 -9.84 -3.88
CA ALA A 55 -0.85 -8.47 -4.00
C ALA A 55 -0.45 -7.82 -5.33
N LEU A 56 0.74 -8.11 -5.87
CA LEU A 56 1.17 -7.64 -7.19
C LEU A 56 0.35 -8.27 -8.32
N ALA A 57 0.11 -9.59 -8.24
CA ALA A 57 -0.75 -10.29 -9.19
C ALA A 57 -2.17 -9.68 -9.19
N GLN A 58 -2.78 -9.52 -8.02
CA GLN A 58 -4.11 -8.91 -7.87
C GLN A 58 -4.16 -7.47 -8.38
N ARG A 59 -3.13 -6.65 -8.09
CA ARG A 59 -3.05 -5.27 -8.57
C ARG A 59 -2.98 -5.20 -10.10
N SER A 60 -2.16 -6.03 -10.74
CA SER A 60 -2.07 -6.07 -12.20
C SER A 60 -3.43 -6.43 -12.83
N GLN A 61 -4.12 -7.43 -12.27
CA GLN A 61 -5.44 -7.83 -12.74
C GLN A 61 -6.48 -6.71 -12.59
N ALA A 62 -6.45 -5.98 -11.47
CA ALA A 62 -7.33 -4.84 -11.24
C ALA A 62 -7.09 -3.68 -12.23
N LEU A 63 -5.87 -3.55 -12.77
CA LEU A 63 -5.52 -2.58 -13.81
C LEU A 63 -5.82 -3.08 -15.23
N GLY A 64 -6.24 -4.33 -15.39
CA GLY A 64 -6.65 -4.91 -16.67
C GLY A 64 -5.55 -5.66 -17.42
N PHE A 65 -4.45 -6.02 -16.76
CA PHE A 65 -3.39 -6.84 -17.35
C PHE A 65 -2.94 -7.96 -16.42
N ILE A 66 -2.18 -8.93 -16.95
CA ILE A 66 -1.65 -10.04 -16.15
C ILE A 66 -0.14 -9.89 -16.08
N LEU A 67 0.38 -9.75 -14.86
CA LEU A 67 1.82 -9.82 -14.64
C LEU A 67 2.22 -11.28 -14.41
N ASN A 68 2.95 -11.86 -15.36
CA ASN A 68 3.42 -13.25 -15.27
C ASN A 68 4.21 -13.48 -13.96
N PRO A 69 4.16 -14.69 -13.37
CA PRO A 69 4.92 -15.01 -12.16
C PRO A 69 6.42 -14.71 -12.27
N GLU A 70 7.01 -14.95 -13.45
CA GLU A 70 8.42 -14.64 -13.73
C GLU A 70 8.73 -13.13 -13.65
N HIS A 71 7.81 -12.27 -14.09
CA HIS A 71 7.95 -10.81 -13.99
C HIS A 71 7.80 -10.36 -12.53
N ILE A 72 6.89 -10.97 -11.78
CA ILE A 72 6.72 -10.72 -10.34
C ILE A 72 8.00 -11.08 -9.58
N GLU A 73 8.57 -12.27 -9.83
CA GLU A 73 9.84 -12.65 -9.21
C GLU A 73 10.95 -11.68 -9.60
N PHE A 74 11.03 -11.29 -10.87
CA PHE A 74 12.01 -10.31 -11.31
C PHE A 74 11.91 -8.99 -10.52
N LEU A 75 10.69 -8.45 -10.34
CA LEU A 75 10.47 -7.25 -9.52
C LEU A 75 10.90 -7.43 -8.06
N MET A 76 10.57 -8.56 -7.46
CA MET A 76 10.92 -8.86 -6.06
C MET A 76 12.44 -8.95 -5.83
N HIS A 77 13.22 -9.25 -6.87
CA HIS A 77 14.68 -9.34 -6.82
C HIS A 77 15.39 -8.03 -7.21
N HIS A 78 14.83 -7.23 -8.12
CA HIS A 78 15.52 -6.08 -8.73
C HIS A 78 14.95 -4.71 -8.30
N TRP A 79 13.91 -4.69 -7.48
CA TRP A 79 13.28 -3.47 -6.99
C TRP A 79 13.12 -3.46 -5.47
N ARG A 80 12.76 -2.29 -4.92
CA ARG A 80 12.49 -2.12 -3.50
C ARG A 80 11.32 -3.01 -3.06
N ARG A 81 11.49 -3.72 -1.94
CA ARG A 81 10.49 -4.67 -1.39
C ARG A 81 9.38 -4.01 -0.57
N ASP A 82 9.25 -2.70 -0.63
CA ASP A 82 8.13 -1.98 -0.01
C ASP A 82 6.93 -1.97 -0.95
N LEU A 83 5.75 -2.31 -0.42
CA LEU A 83 4.56 -2.53 -1.24
C LEU A 83 4.12 -1.25 -1.97
N SER A 84 4.31 -0.08 -1.37
CA SER A 84 4.02 1.21 -1.99
C SER A 84 4.89 1.45 -3.22
N ALA A 85 6.20 1.21 -3.16
CA ALA A 85 7.09 1.35 -4.31
C ALA A 85 6.78 0.31 -5.39
N LEU A 86 6.42 -0.92 -5.01
CA LEU A 86 6.03 -1.94 -5.98
C LEU A 86 4.73 -1.58 -6.70
N PHE A 87 3.71 -1.11 -5.98
CA PHE A 87 2.45 -0.67 -6.58
C PHE A 87 2.62 0.56 -7.47
N ASN A 88 3.39 1.56 -7.04
CA ASN A 88 3.68 2.72 -7.86
C ASN A 88 4.37 2.33 -9.18
N LEU A 89 5.27 1.34 -9.16
CA LEU A 89 5.92 0.85 -10.36
C LEU A 89 4.92 0.17 -11.31
N ILE A 90 4.00 -0.65 -10.78
CA ILE A 90 2.95 -1.31 -11.56
C ILE A 90 2.01 -0.27 -12.19
N ASP A 91 1.60 0.75 -11.44
CA ASP A 91 0.73 1.81 -11.94
C ASP A 91 1.40 2.57 -13.09
N ARG A 92 2.70 2.87 -12.98
CA ARG A 92 3.49 3.51 -14.04
C ARG A 92 3.70 2.62 -15.25
N LEU A 93 3.85 1.31 -15.04
CA LEU A 93 3.96 0.36 -16.13
C LEU A 93 2.68 0.33 -16.99
N ASP A 94 1.50 0.37 -16.35
CA ASP A 94 0.22 0.49 -17.05
C ASP A 94 0.12 1.82 -17.82
N GLU A 95 0.47 2.93 -17.18
CA GLU A 95 0.46 4.24 -17.81
C GLU A 95 1.38 4.29 -19.05
N TYR A 96 2.62 3.82 -18.91
CA TYR A 96 3.61 3.80 -19.99
C TYR A 96 3.21 2.85 -21.12
N SER A 97 2.69 1.66 -20.78
CA SER A 97 2.13 0.72 -21.77
C SER A 97 1.04 1.35 -22.63
N ARG A 98 0.15 2.13 -22.01
CA ARG A 98 -0.95 2.82 -22.70
C ARG A 98 -0.45 3.98 -23.57
N MET A 99 0.50 4.77 -23.07
CA MET A 99 1.11 5.87 -23.82
C MET A 99 1.79 5.38 -25.09
N GLU A 100 2.59 4.32 -24.98
CA GLU A 100 3.35 3.74 -26.11
C GLU A 100 2.53 2.75 -26.95
N GLN A 101 1.30 2.43 -26.53
CA GLN A 101 0.46 1.39 -27.15
C GLN A 101 1.18 0.04 -27.29
N ARG A 102 2.07 -0.28 -26.34
CA ARG A 102 2.88 -1.50 -26.31
C ARG A 102 2.38 -2.46 -25.24
N PRO A 103 2.39 -3.78 -25.47
CA PRO A 103 2.01 -4.75 -24.45
C PRO A 103 3.02 -4.77 -23.30
N ILE A 104 2.51 -5.03 -22.08
CA ILE A 104 3.33 -5.20 -20.88
C ILE A 104 4.14 -6.50 -21.00
N THR A 105 5.46 -6.36 -21.03
CA THR A 105 6.43 -7.45 -21.22
C THR A 105 7.67 -7.22 -20.36
N LEU A 106 8.51 -8.24 -20.17
CA LEU A 106 9.76 -8.10 -19.40
C LEU A 106 10.69 -6.99 -19.94
N PRO A 107 10.86 -6.79 -21.26
CA PRO A 107 11.63 -5.65 -21.78
C PRO A 107 11.04 -4.29 -21.36
N LEU A 108 9.71 -4.11 -21.48
CA LEU A 108 9.05 -2.87 -21.04
C LEU A 108 9.24 -2.62 -19.55
N LEU A 109 9.15 -3.68 -18.75
CA LEU A 109 9.39 -3.62 -17.31
C LEU A 109 10.81 -3.12 -16.98
N ARG A 110 11.81 -3.60 -17.72
CA ARG A 110 13.21 -3.16 -17.59
C ARG A 110 13.40 -1.70 -18.00
N GLU A 111 12.74 -1.27 -19.08
CA GLU A 111 12.75 0.14 -19.51
C GLU A 111 12.21 1.06 -18.39
N VAL A 112 11.02 0.74 -17.85
CA VAL A 112 10.40 1.52 -16.77
C VAL A 112 11.24 1.50 -15.48
N LEU A 113 11.85 0.37 -15.14
CA LEU A 113 12.77 0.28 -14.00
C LEU A 113 14.00 1.18 -14.18
N ALA A 114 14.61 1.19 -15.37
CA ALA A 114 15.80 2.01 -15.64
C ALA A 114 15.53 3.51 -15.47
N ILE A 115 14.34 3.98 -15.84
CA ILE A 115 13.92 5.38 -15.69
C ILE A 115 13.76 5.78 -14.20
N HIS A 116 13.55 4.81 -13.30
CA HIS A 116 13.21 5.06 -11.90
C HIS A 116 14.25 4.59 -10.88
N GLN A 117 15.40 4.07 -11.33
CA GLN A 117 16.55 3.76 -10.47
C GLN A 117 17.40 5.01 -10.10
N THR A 118 16.99 6.21 -10.52
CA THR A 118 17.63 7.51 -10.18
C THR A 118 16.82 8.27 -9.15
#